data_AF-A0A1G2KR89-F1
#
_entry.id   AF-A0A1G2KR89-F1
#
_cell.length_a   1.000
_cell.length_b   1.000
_cell.length_c   1.000
_cell.angle_alpha   90.00
_cell.angle_beta   90.00
_cell.angle_gamma   90.00
#
_symmetry.space_group_name_H-M   'P 1'
#
loop_
_entity.id
_entity.type
_entity.pdbx_description
1 polymer ?
#
loop_
_entity_poly.entity_id
_entity_poly.type
_entity_poly.pdbx_seq_one_letter_code
_entity_poly.pdbx_strand_id
1 'polypeptide(L)'
;MEGAGQDLMRSEKVLAELRAKKQAFEESLRGLPKEFHLIPQEEHKQIVEVKGFLAEFLEAAGIELLAEKRYQKFTELTEALDRMALWKNKFSTESAGGPSDNVPLEPFNPAEDSIYYMTPSGMSLRLKTANLQEGLWSVVQQIAEKILFVGSEEVAEVPRIGFRVKEFFSDSGLDFYKRGNQIAAVFKHTEDGTYFSPDVHSGDRVNSIFFTR
;
A
#
# COMPACT_ATOMS: atom_id res chain seq x y z
N MET A 1 -19.76 33.30 -31.84
CA MET A 1 -19.29 31.95 -32.22
C MET A 1 -17.76 31.83 -32.22
N GLU A 2 -17.00 32.72 -31.58
CA GLU A 2 -15.52 32.69 -31.62
C GLU A 2 -14.86 31.92 -30.45
N GLY A 3 -15.58 31.65 -29.35
CA GLY A 3 -15.01 30.98 -28.17
C GLY A 3 -14.77 29.47 -28.33
N ALA A 4 -15.64 28.76 -29.06
CA ALA A 4 -15.56 27.30 -29.17
C ALA A 4 -14.33 26.81 -29.97
N GLY A 5 -13.88 27.57 -30.98
CA GLY A 5 -12.73 27.21 -31.82
C GLY A 5 -11.38 27.41 -31.11
N GLN A 6 -11.28 28.40 -30.22
CA GLN A 6 -10.07 28.62 -29.41
C GLN A 6 -9.93 27.56 -28.30
N ASP A 7 -11.04 27.14 -27.68
CA ASP A 7 -11.03 26.08 -26.66
C ASP A 7 -10.68 24.71 -27.25
N LEU A 8 -11.17 24.40 -28.47
CA LEU A 8 -10.80 23.18 -29.20
C LEU A 8 -9.30 23.14 -29.56
N MET A 9 -8.77 24.23 -30.11
CA MET A 9 -7.33 24.34 -30.45
C MET A 9 -6.43 24.26 -29.21
N ARG A 10 -6.88 24.83 -28.08
CA ARG A 10 -6.18 24.73 -26.79
C ARG A 10 -6.19 23.29 -26.27
N SER A 11 -7.30 22.56 -26.45
CA SER A 11 -7.45 21.16 -26.09
C SER A 11 -6.53 20.25 -26.92
N GLU A 12 -6.47 20.44 -28.24
CA GLU A 12 -5.59 19.66 -29.12
C GLU A 12 -4.11 19.87 -28.81
N LYS A 13 -3.71 21.11 -28.50
CA LYS A 13 -2.33 21.41 -28.09
C LYS A 13 -1.97 20.73 -26.77
N VAL A 14 -2.86 20.76 -25.78
CA VAL A 14 -2.68 20.06 -24.49
C VAL A 14 -2.57 18.55 -24.71
N LEU A 15 -3.42 17.96 -25.56
CA LEU A 15 -3.35 16.54 -25.90
C LEU A 15 -2.03 16.16 -26.59
N ALA A 16 -1.54 17.00 -27.51
CA ALA A 16 -0.25 16.79 -28.16
C ALA A 16 0.91 16.85 -27.16
N GLU A 17 0.90 17.81 -26.23
CA GLU A 17 1.90 17.92 -25.17
C GLU A 17 1.87 16.72 -24.22
N LEU A 18 0.68 16.24 -23.84
CA LEU A 18 0.53 15.04 -23.01
C LEU A 18 1.03 13.78 -23.72
N ARG A 19 0.74 13.63 -25.02
CA ARG A 19 1.26 12.52 -25.84
C ARG A 19 2.79 12.56 -25.92
N ALA A 20 3.37 13.73 -26.15
CA ALA A 20 4.82 13.90 -26.20
C ALA A 20 5.47 13.57 -24.84
N LYS A 21 4.87 14.03 -23.73
CA LYS A 21 5.33 13.69 -22.37
C LYS A 21 5.25 12.19 -22.09
N LYS A 22 4.15 11.54 -22.48
CA LYS A 22 3.98 10.09 -22.36
C LYS A 22 5.07 9.35 -23.16
N GLN A 23 5.28 9.72 -24.42
CA GLN A 23 6.28 9.08 -25.28
C GLN A 23 7.71 9.28 -24.73
N ALA A 24 8.05 10.50 -24.28
CA ALA A 24 9.34 10.76 -23.67
C ALA A 24 9.54 9.97 -22.37
N PHE A 25 8.48 9.81 -21.56
CA PHE A 25 8.51 8.97 -20.36
C PHE A 25 8.75 7.51 -20.71
N GLU A 26 7.98 6.93 -21.63
CA GLU A 26 8.16 5.54 -22.08
C GLU A 26 9.56 5.30 -22.66
N GLU A 27 10.08 6.23 -23.44
CA GLU A 27 11.45 6.16 -23.97
C GLU A 27 12.50 6.25 -22.83
N SER A 28 12.24 7.03 -21.78
CA SER A 28 13.13 7.11 -20.61
C SER A 28 13.21 5.82 -19.78
N LEU A 29 12.27 4.89 -20.00
CA LEU A 29 12.26 3.56 -19.40
C LEU A 29 12.96 2.52 -20.29
N ARG A 30 13.23 2.85 -21.57
CA ARG A 30 13.86 1.93 -22.51
C ARG A 30 15.25 1.56 -22.01
N GLY A 31 15.51 0.25 -21.93
CA GLY A 31 16.79 -0.29 -21.46
C GLY A 31 16.97 -0.31 -19.93
N LEU A 32 16.01 0.21 -19.15
CA LEU A 32 16.01 -0.02 -17.71
C LEU A 32 15.66 -1.48 -17.38
N PRO A 33 16.26 -2.06 -16.33
CA PRO A 33 15.83 -3.35 -15.80
C PRO A 33 14.34 -3.32 -15.45
N LYS A 34 13.61 -4.29 -16.00
CA LYS A 34 12.19 -4.54 -15.75
C LYS A 34 12.04 -5.83 -14.95
N GLU A 35 11.37 -5.76 -13.81
CA GLU A 35 11.08 -6.90 -12.96
C GLU A 35 9.57 -7.09 -12.84
N PHE A 36 9.10 -8.30 -13.13
CA PHE A 36 7.71 -8.67 -12.88
C PHE A 36 7.59 -9.18 -11.45
N HIS A 37 6.73 -8.54 -10.66
CA HIS A 37 6.46 -8.97 -9.30
C HIS A 37 5.59 -10.21 -9.31
N LEU A 38 6.16 -11.32 -8.84
CA LEU A 38 5.50 -12.60 -8.72
C LEU A 38 5.31 -12.93 -7.24
N ILE A 39 4.05 -13.15 -6.86
CA ILE A 39 3.71 -13.71 -5.55
C ILE A 39 3.84 -15.24 -5.66
N PRO A 40 4.65 -15.88 -4.82
CA PRO A 40 4.74 -17.34 -4.81
C PRO A 40 3.37 -17.98 -4.57
N GLN A 41 3.06 -19.07 -5.27
CA GLN A 41 1.74 -19.71 -5.20
C GLN A 41 1.35 -20.10 -3.77
N GLU A 42 2.31 -20.55 -2.97
CA GLU A 42 2.05 -20.91 -1.57
C GLU A 42 1.69 -19.70 -0.71
N GLU A 43 2.40 -18.59 -0.90
CA GLU A 43 2.09 -17.32 -0.23
C GLU A 43 0.69 -16.82 -0.62
N HIS A 44 0.34 -16.94 -1.91
CA HIS A 44 -1.00 -16.58 -2.39
C HIS A 44 -2.11 -17.43 -1.74
N LYS A 45 -1.91 -18.75 -1.58
CA LYS A 45 -2.89 -19.61 -0.88
C LYS A 45 -3.08 -19.18 0.57
N GLN A 46 -2.00 -18.93 1.29
CA GLN A 46 -2.04 -18.45 2.67
C GLN A 46 -2.75 -17.09 2.79
N ILE A 47 -2.58 -16.21 1.80
CA ILE A 47 -3.32 -14.93 1.75
C ILE A 47 -4.82 -15.15 1.54
N VAL A 48 -5.21 -16.11 0.71
CA VAL A 48 -6.63 -16.48 0.55
C VAL A 48 -7.20 -17.00 1.88
N GLU A 49 -6.44 -17.81 2.62
CA GLU A 49 -6.83 -18.29 3.95
C GLU A 49 -6.98 -17.13 4.95
N VAL A 50 -6.05 -16.17 4.96
CA VAL A 50 -6.16 -14.95 5.79
C VAL A 50 -7.42 -14.16 5.44
N LYS A 51 -7.72 -13.98 4.15
CA LYS A 51 -8.95 -13.28 3.73
C LYS A 51 -10.21 -14.00 4.21
N GLY A 52 -10.25 -15.33 4.12
CA GLY A 52 -11.35 -16.14 4.65
C GLY A 52 -11.50 -15.99 6.16
N PHE A 53 -10.40 -16.13 6.90
CA PHE A 53 -10.38 -15.90 8.34
C PHE A 53 -10.87 -14.50 8.72
N LEU A 54 -10.40 -13.45 8.04
CA LEU A 54 -10.82 -12.07 8.32
C LEU A 54 -12.33 -11.90 8.10
N ALA A 55 -12.87 -12.44 7.01
CA ALA A 55 -14.30 -12.38 6.74
C ALA A 55 -15.10 -13.06 7.86
N GLU A 56 -14.76 -14.31 8.21
CA GLU A 56 -15.42 -15.04 9.30
C GLU A 56 -15.30 -14.34 10.65
N PHE A 57 -14.10 -13.81 10.98
CA PHE A 57 -13.86 -13.11 12.23
C PHE A 57 -14.71 -11.83 12.32
N LEU A 58 -14.74 -11.04 11.24
CA LEU A 58 -15.49 -9.78 11.19
C LEU A 58 -17.01 -10.01 11.18
N GLU A 59 -17.48 -11.08 10.54
CA GLU A 59 -18.89 -11.50 10.61
C GLU A 59 -19.28 -11.94 12.03
N ALA A 60 -18.48 -12.82 12.65
CA ALA A 60 -18.72 -13.30 14.01
C ALA A 60 -18.63 -12.19 15.07
N ALA A 61 -17.79 -11.19 14.82
CA ALA A 61 -17.68 -9.99 15.65
C ALA A 61 -18.97 -9.15 15.61
N GLY A 62 -19.74 -9.21 14.52
CA GLY A 62 -20.96 -8.43 14.33
C GLY A 62 -20.71 -6.96 13.98
N ILE A 63 -21.65 -6.34 13.29
CA ILE A 63 -21.57 -4.95 12.80
C ILE A 63 -21.65 -3.94 13.97
N GLU A 64 -22.31 -4.29 15.07
CA GLU A 64 -22.56 -3.41 16.22
C GLU A 64 -21.95 -3.97 17.51
N LEU A 65 -20.62 -4.10 17.55
CA LEU A 65 -19.96 -4.26 18.84
C LEU A 65 -20.15 -3.00 19.67
N LEU A 66 -20.63 -3.17 20.91
CA LEU A 66 -20.53 -2.16 21.95
C LEU A 66 -19.08 -1.66 22.03
N ALA A 67 -18.88 -0.36 22.23
CA ALA A 67 -17.56 0.27 22.24
C ALA A 67 -16.54 -0.46 23.14
N GLU A 68 -17.00 -0.96 24.30
CA GLU A 68 -16.21 -1.72 25.28
C GLU A 68 -15.66 -3.05 24.74
N LYS A 69 -16.39 -3.71 23.83
CA LYS A 69 -15.98 -5.00 23.24
C LYS A 69 -15.10 -4.85 22.01
N ARG A 70 -15.05 -3.65 21.39
CA ARG A 70 -14.27 -3.41 20.17
C ARG A 70 -12.78 -3.57 20.42
N TYR A 71 -12.27 -3.00 21.51
CA TYR A 71 -10.87 -3.14 21.89
C TYR A 71 -10.52 -4.61 22.17
N GLN A 72 -11.36 -5.33 22.91
CA GLN A 72 -11.14 -6.76 23.15
C GLN A 72 -11.08 -7.54 21.84
N LYS A 73 -12.04 -7.33 20.93
CA LYS A 73 -12.08 -8.02 19.64
C LYS A 73 -10.93 -7.63 18.72
N PHE A 74 -10.50 -6.38 18.75
CA PHE A 74 -9.30 -5.93 18.06
C PHE A 74 -8.05 -6.63 18.60
N THR A 75 -7.90 -6.74 19.92
CA THR A 75 -6.80 -7.51 20.54
C THR A 75 -6.84 -8.97 20.08
N GLU A 76 -7.99 -9.64 20.18
CA GLU A 76 -8.17 -11.03 19.71
C GLU A 76 -7.78 -11.19 18.22
N LEU A 77 -8.16 -10.22 17.36
CA LEU A 77 -7.77 -10.20 15.95
C LEU A 77 -6.25 -10.09 15.79
N THR A 78 -5.61 -9.13 16.47
CA THR A 78 -4.16 -8.94 16.36
C THR A 78 -3.38 -10.15 16.88
N GLU A 79 -3.83 -10.78 17.97
CA GLU A 79 -3.23 -11.99 18.49
C GLU A 79 -3.39 -13.18 17.52
N ALA A 80 -4.53 -13.29 16.84
CA ALA A 80 -4.75 -14.32 15.83
C ALA A 80 -3.83 -14.12 14.63
N LEU A 81 -3.71 -12.89 14.14
CA LEU A 81 -2.81 -12.54 13.04
C LEU A 81 -1.34 -12.78 13.44
N ASP A 82 -0.93 -12.40 14.65
CA ASP A 82 0.44 -12.60 15.17
C ASP A 82 0.87 -14.08 15.20
N ARG A 83 -0.08 -15.01 15.28
CA ARG A 83 0.20 -16.46 15.28
C ARG A 83 0.35 -17.06 13.88
N MET A 84 0.04 -16.31 12.83
CA MET A 84 0.13 -16.82 11.45
C MET A 84 1.56 -16.75 10.93
N ALA A 85 2.11 -17.89 10.51
CA ALA A 85 3.47 -18.01 10.00
C ALA A 85 3.73 -17.30 8.67
N LEU A 86 2.68 -16.83 7.99
CA LEU A 86 2.77 -16.10 6.72
C LEU A 86 3.52 -14.76 6.88
N TRP A 87 3.44 -14.13 8.05
CA TRP A 87 3.96 -12.78 8.25
C TRP A 87 5.46 -12.79 8.47
N LYS A 88 6.19 -12.12 7.57
CA LYS A 88 7.64 -11.90 7.71
C LYS A 88 7.94 -10.71 8.61
N ASN A 89 7.16 -9.63 8.48
CA ASN A 89 7.36 -8.41 9.26
C ASN A 89 6.03 -7.91 9.81
N LYS A 90 6.09 -7.30 10.99
CA LYS A 90 5.02 -6.50 11.57
C LYS A 90 5.59 -5.13 11.93
N PHE A 91 4.91 -4.06 11.55
CA PHE A 91 5.38 -2.69 11.82
C PHE A 91 4.20 -1.73 11.94
N SER A 92 4.45 -0.52 12.42
CA SER A 92 3.45 0.56 12.47
C SER A 92 3.89 1.79 11.70
N THR A 93 2.92 2.60 11.30
CA THR A 93 3.15 3.94 10.76
C THR A 93 2.43 4.98 11.62
N GLU A 94 3.06 6.15 11.75
CA GLU A 94 2.46 7.29 12.46
C GLU A 94 1.13 7.75 11.84
N SER A 95 0.36 8.53 12.59
CA SER A 95 -1.00 8.99 12.23
C SER A 95 -1.03 10.45 11.76
N ALA A 96 -0.13 11.31 12.24
CA ALA A 96 -0.24 12.77 12.12
C ALA A 96 -0.04 13.38 10.73
N GLY A 97 0.00 12.56 9.68
CA GLY A 97 -0.27 13.05 8.33
C GLY A 97 0.96 13.63 7.64
N GLY A 98 1.63 12.75 6.90
CA GLY A 98 2.16 13.13 5.60
C GLY A 98 3.68 13.22 5.48
N PRO A 99 4.15 13.42 4.23
CA PRO A 99 5.53 13.18 3.83
C PRO A 99 6.50 14.30 4.22
N SER A 100 6.35 14.89 5.41
CA SER A 100 7.23 15.97 5.85
C SER A 100 8.47 15.42 6.53
N ASP A 101 9.58 15.40 5.80
CA ASP A 101 10.90 15.05 6.34
C ASP A 101 11.39 16.09 7.39
N ASN A 102 10.67 17.19 7.55
CA ASN A 102 11.00 18.31 8.44
C ASN A 102 10.33 18.23 9.83
N VAL A 103 9.44 17.26 10.05
CA VAL A 103 8.80 17.03 11.36
C VAL A 103 9.44 15.79 11.99
N PRO A 104 9.74 15.81 13.31
CA PRO A 104 10.21 14.61 14.00
C PRO A 104 9.28 13.42 13.78
N LEU A 105 9.84 12.20 13.81
CA LEU A 105 9.06 10.97 13.75
C LEU A 105 8.30 10.79 15.07
N GLU A 106 7.00 10.54 14.99
CA GLU A 106 6.19 10.34 16.19
C GLU A 106 6.44 8.96 16.81
N PRO A 107 6.50 8.84 18.15
CA PRO A 107 6.59 7.53 18.78
C PRO A 107 5.30 6.72 18.54
N PHE A 108 5.41 5.39 18.62
CA PHE A 108 4.27 4.50 18.40
C PHE A 108 3.09 4.81 19.35
N ASN A 109 1.91 5.04 18.77
CA ASN A 109 0.65 5.24 19.45
C ASN A 109 -0.36 4.13 19.06
N PRO A 110 -0.65 3.15 19.94
CA PRO A 110 -1.53 2.02 19.61
C PRO A 110 -2.99 2.41 19.34
N ALA A 111 -3.40 3.64 19.69
CA ALA A 111 -4.77 4.12 19.46
C ALA A 111 -4.98 4.73 18.07
N GLU A 112 -3.91 5.19 17.42
CA GLU A 112 -4.00 5.98 16.17
C GLU A 112 -3.18 5.39 15.03
N ASP A 113 -2.03 4.80 15.35
CA ASP A 113 -1.09 4.30 14.34
C ASP A 113 -1.62 3.07 13.61
N SER A 114 -1.42 3.05 12.30
CA SER A 114 -1.76 1.86 11.51
C SER A 114 -0.77 0.74 11.79
N ILE A 115 -1.28 -0.49 11.94
CA ILE A 115 -0.45 -1.70 12.07
C ILE A 115 -0.44 -2.44 10.74
N TYR A 116 0.74 -2.87 10.30
CA TYR A 116 0.92 -3.63 9.07
C TYR A 116 1.45 -5.02 9.38
N TYR A 117 0.91 -6.01 8.67
CA TYR A 117 1.47 -7.34 8.56
C TYR A 117 1.93 -7.54 7.12
N MET A 118 3.19 -7.91 6.93
CA MET A 118 3.80 -8.02 5.61
C MET A 118 4.37 -9.42 5.37
N THR A 119 4.09 -9.98 4.21
CA THR A 119 4.57 -11.28 3.77
C THR A 119 6.01 -11.21 3.23
N PRO A 120 6.65 -12.35 2.90
CA PRO A 120 7.97 -12.36 2.27
C PRO A 120 8.05 -11.65 0.91
N SER A 121 7.04 -11.81 0.05
CA SER A 121 7.01 -11.13 -1.25
C SER A 121 6.67 -9.64 -1.14
N GLY A 122 6.13 -9.20 0.01
CA GLY A 122 5.78 -7.81 0.28
C GLY A 122 4.30 -7.48 0.09
N MET A 123 3.40 -8.48 0.05
CA MET A 123 1.98 -8.22 0.25
C MET A 123 1.75 -7.72 1.67
N SER A 124 0.76 -6.87 1.89
CA SER A 124 0.50 -6.32 3.23
C SER A 124 -0.96 -6.19 3.59
N LEU A 125 -1.28 -6.59 4.83
CA LEU A 125 -2.53 -6.28 5.51
C LEU A 125 -2.32 -5.08 6.42
N ARG A 126 -3.13 -4.03 6.25
CA ARG A 126 -3.13 -2.84 7.10
C ARG A 126 -4.35 -2.81 8.02
N LEU A 127 -4.12 -2.54 9.30
CA LEU A 127 -5.12 -2.28 10.33
C LEU A 127 -5.06 -0.80 10.73
N LYS A 128 -6.10 -0.02 10.40
CA LYS A 128 -6.23 1.40 10.76
C LYS A 128 -6.83 1.53 12.16
N THR A 129 -5.99 1.57 13.19
CA THR A 129 -6.42 1.60 14.60
C THR A 129 -7.27 2.84 14.93
N ALA A 130 -6.96 4.00 14.33
CA ALA A 130 -7.76 5.21 14.46
C ALA A 130 -9.25 5.01 14.11
N ASN A 131 -9.56 4.06 13.22
CA ASN A 131 -10.92 3.77 12.78
C ASN A 131 -11.67 2.82 13.72
N LEU A 132 -11.07 2.35 14.82
CA LEU A 132 -11.70 1.37 15.72
C LEU A 132 -13.00 1.89 16.35
N GLN A 133 -13.14 3.21 16.48
CA GLN A 133 -14.38 3.86 16.94
C GLN A 133 -15.53 3.78 15.91
N GLU A 134 -15.23 3.47 14.65
CA GLU A 134 -16.23 3.27 13.59
C GLU A 134 -16.65 1.79 13.46
N GLY A 135 -15.92 0.88 14.13
CA GLY A 135 -16.18 -0.56 14.11
C GLY A 135 -14.94 -1.37 13.77
N LEU A 136 -15.04 -2.70 13.79
CA LEU A 136 -13.91 -3.55 13.43
C LEU A 136 -13.71 -3.64 11.90
N TRP A 137 -14.80 -3.52 11.14
CA TRP A 137 -14.77 -3.52 9.67
C TRP A 137 -14.00 -2.32 9.09
N SER A 138 -14.09 -1.14 9.71
CA SER A 138 -13.39 0.07 9.28
C SER A 138 -11.88 0.04 9.57
N VAL A 139 -11.45 -0.86 10.47
CA VAL A 139 -10.04 -1.06 10.82
C VAL A 139 -9.32 -1.89 9.76
N VAL A 140 -9.95 -2.95 9.25
CA VAL A 140 -9.32 -3.88 8.31
C VAL A 140 -9.37 -3.31 6.90
N GLN A 141 -8.20 -3.06 6.29
CA GLN A 141 -8.10 -2.63 4.90
C GLN A 141 -7.91 -3.82 3.95
N GLN A 142 -8.18 -3.59 2.66
CA GLN A 142 -7.83 -4.53 1.61
C GLN A 142 -6.33 -4.82 1.63
N ILE A 143 -5.97 -6.10 1.46
CA ILE A 143 -4.58 -6.53 1.34
C ILE A 143 -3.97 -5.93 0.07
N ALA A 144 -2.89 -5.15 0.23
CA ALA A 144 -2.10 -4.63 -0.88
C ALA A 144 -1.24 -5.74 -1.49
N GLU A 145 -1.06 -5.67 -2.81
CA GLU A 145 -0.28 -6.66 -3.56
C GLU A 145 1.22 -6.49 -3.33
N LYS A 146 1.70 -5.25 -3.28
CA LYS A 146 3.08 -4.96 -2.91
C LYS A 146 3.15 -3.69 -2.07
N ILE A 147 4.00 -3.71 -1.06
CA ILE A 147 4.44 -2.54 -0.32
C ILE A 147 5.92 -2.30 -0.55
N LEU A 148 6.30 -1.03 -0.68
CA LEU A 148 7.69 -0.58 -0.72
C LEU A 148 7.90 0.52 0.32
N PHE A 149 9.13 0.65 0.78
CA PHE A 149 9.53 1.64 1.78
C PHE A 149 10.44 2.67 1.11
N VAL A 150 10.06 3.94 1.15
CA VAL A 150 10.77 5.01 0.44
C VAL A 150 11.44 5.95 1.43
N GLY A 151 12.77 6.02 1.36
CA GLY A 151 13.58 7.01 2.03
C GLY A 151 13.86 8.23 1.14
N SER A 152 14.78 9.11 1.56
CA SER A 152 15.16 10.29 0.79
C SER A 152 15.88 9.96 -0.52
N GLU A 153 16.70 8.91 -0.54
CA GLU A 153 17.54 8.56 -1.69
C GLU A 153 17.38 7.10 -2.17
N GLU A 154 16.69 6.26 -1.41
CA GLU A 154 16.59 4.82 -1.68
C GLU A 154 15.18 4.27 -1.50
N VAL A 155 14.92 3.15 -2.16
CA VAL A 155 13.73 2.32 -1.95
C VAL A 155 14.15 0.98 -1.35
N ALA A 156 13.46 0.56 -0.29
CA ALA A 156 13.68 -0.70 0.40
C ALA A 156 12.44 -1.60 0.30
N GLU A 157 12.67 -2.91 0.32
CA GLU A 157 11.61 -3.94 0.34
C GLU A 157 11.29 -4.46 1.76
N VAL A 158 12.01 -3.96 2.76
CA VAL A 158 11.79 -4.29 4.17
C VAL A 158 11.57 -3.01 4.97
N PRO A 159 10.73 -3.03 6.02
CA PRO A 159 10.41 -1.84 6.79
C PRO A 159 11.68 -1.28 7.44
N ARG A 160 11.79 0.06 7.43
CA ARG A 160 12.85 0.81 8.10
C ARG A 160 12.23 2.01 8.78
N ILE A 161 12.59 2.24 10.04
CA ILE A 161 12.13 3.39 10.81
C ILE A 161 12.42 4.68 10.04
N GLY A 162 11.41 5.55 9.94
CA GLY A 162 11.45 6.82 9.20
C GLY A 162 11.13 6.73 7.71
N PHE A 163 11.07 5.52 7.12
CA PHE A 163 10.74 5.36 5.70
C PHE A 163 9.24 5.46 5.48
N ARG A 164 8.83 6.10 4.38
CA ARG A 164 7.42 6.16 3.97
C ARG A 164 6.97 4.85 3.36
N VAL A 165 5.72 4.49 3.62
CA VAL A 165 5.07 3.34 3.00
C VAL A 165 4.49 3.72 1.64
N LYS A 166 4.71 2.89 0.62
CA LYS A 166 4.01 2.95 -0.67
C LYS A 166 3.29 1.65 -0.95
N GLU A 167 1.98 1.72 -1.11
CA GLU A 167 1.14 0.55 -1.36
C GLU A 167 0.72 0.50 -2.83
N PHE A 168 0.82 -0.70 -3.41
CA PHE A 168 0.46 -1.00 -4.79
C PHE A 168 -0.60 -2.10 -4.82
N PHE A 169 -1.58 -1.90 -5.69
CA PHE A 169 -2.70 -2.81 -5.90
C PHE A 169 -2.82 -3.10 -7.40
N SER A 170 -2.91 -4.38 -7.74
CA SER A 170 -3.28 -4.86 -9.07
C SER A 170 -4.03 -6.20 -8.93
N ASP A 171 -4.82 -6.51 -9.96
CA ASP A 171 -5.59 -7.75 -10.05
C ASP A 171 -4.78 -8.87 -10.72
N SER A 172 -3.76 -8.51 -11.51
CA SER A 172 -3.05 -9.45 -12.39
C SER A 172 -1.53 -9.28 -12.42
N GLY A 173 -0.97 -8.36 -11.64
CA GLY A 173 0.46 -8.23 -11.41
C GLY A 173 1.02 -6.81 -11.54
N LEU A 174 2.26 -6.65 -11.12
CA LEU A 174 2.98 -5.38 -11.15
C LEU A 174 4.30 -5.52 -11.90
N ASP A 175 4.60 -4.56 -12.78
CA ASP A 175 5.89 -4.40 -13.43
C ASP A 175 6.66 -3.24 -12.79
N PHE A 176 7.85 -3.53 -12.29
CA PHE A 176 8.75 -2.53 -11.69
C PHE A 176 9.91 -2.23 -12.64
N TYR A 177 10.07 -0.96 -12.99
CA TYR A 177 11.26 -0.47 -13.69
C TYR A 177 12.23 0.11 -12.67
N LYS A 178 13.45 -0.42 -12.63
CA LYS A 178 14.48 0.00 -11.66
C LYS A 178 15.49 0.94 -12.32
N ARG A 179 15.97 1.94 -11.57
CA ARG A 179 17.08 2.81 -11.95
C ARG A 179 18.04 2.90 -10.77
N GLY A 180 19.11 2.11 -10.81
CA GLY A 180 19.96 1.90 -9.64
C GLY A 180 19.14 1.33 -8.47
N ASN A 181 19.20 1.99 -7.32
CA ASN A 181 18.47 1.59 -6.09
C ASN A 181 17.08 2.25 -5.96
N GLN A 182 16.55 2.81 -7.05
CA GLN A 182 15.25 3.50 -7.07
C GLN A 182 14.28 2.81 -8.02
N ILE A 183 12.98 3.02 -7.76
CA ILE A 183 11.91 2.65 -8.69
C ILE A 183 11.67 3.82 -9.63
N ALA A 184 11.90 3.61 -10.92
CA ALA A 184 11.68 4.60 -11.97
C ALA A 184 10.22 4.63 -12.42
N ALA A 185 9.55 3.47 -12.46
CA ALA A 185 8.14 3.36 -12.80
C ALA A 185 7.55 2.06 -12.26
N VAL A 186 6.24 2.08 -11.99
CA VAL A 186 5.45 0.89 -11.74
C VAL A 186 4.29 0.86 -12.73
N PHE A 187 4.06 -0.29 -13.35
CA PHE A 187 2.86 -0.53 -14.14
C PHE A 187 2.01 -1.60 -13.47
N LYS A 188 0.71 -1.35 -13.43
CA LYS A 188 -0.30 -2.29 -12.95
C LYS A 188 -0.95 -2.98 -14.14
N HIS A 189 -1.16 -4.28 -14.01
CA HIS A 189 -1.98 -5.04 -14.94
C HIS A 189 -3.41 -5.12 -14.39
N THR A 190 -4.39 -4.93 -15.27
CA THR A 190 -5.82 -5.15 -14.98
C THR A 190 -6.44 -5.90 -16.16
N GLU A 191 -7.71 -6.28 -16.06
CA GLU A 191 -8.42 -6.93 -17.18
C GLU A 191 -8.47 -6.05 -18.44
N ASP A 192 -8.53 -4.72 -18.26
CA ASP A 192 -8.61 -3.74 -19.34
C ASP A 192 -7.24 -3.39 -19.97
N GLY A 193 -6.14 -3.88 -19.37
CA GLY A 193 -4.79 -3.71 -19.89
C GLY A 193 -3.76 -3.27 -18.85
N THR A 194 -2.64 -2.72 -19.34
CA THR A 194 -1.51 -2.29 -18.50
C THR A 194 -1.50 -0.78 -18.36
N TYR A 195 -1.48 -0.29 -17.12
CA TYR A 195 -1.56 1.13 -16.80
C TYR A 195 -0.37 1.57 -15.97
N PHE A 196 0.13 2.78 -16.23
CA PHE A 196 1.10 3.41 -15.35
C PHE A 196 0.45 3.66 -13.98
N SER A 197 1.13 3.23 -12.91
CA SER A 197 0.68 3.35 -11.53
C SER A 197 1.63 4.28 -10.79
N PRO A 198 1.43 5.62 -10.88
CA PRO A 198 2.40 6.57 -10.37
C PRO A 198 2.68 6.40 -8.89
N ASP A 199 1.65 6.09 -8.10
CA ASP A 199 1.65 5.58 -6.72
C ASP A 199 0.17 5.43 -6.33
N VAL A 200 -0.31 4.28 -5.83
CA VAL A 200 -1.75 4.09 -5.54
C VAL A 200 -2.12 4.68 -4.17
N HIS A 201 -1.25 4.52 -3.19
CA HIS A 201 -1.33 5.22 -1.90
C HIS A 201 0.07 5.41 -1.31
N SER A 202 0.40 6.66 -0.93
CA SER A 202 1.58 6.98 -0.14
C SER A 202 1.15 7.11 1.32
N GLY A 203 1.50 6.11 2.11
CA GLY A 203 1.25 6.09 3.55
C GLY A 203 2.33 6.84 4.35
N ASP A 204 2.10 6.89 5.65
CA ASP A 204 2.96 7.58 6.61
C ASP A 204 4.29 6.84 6.86
N ARG A 205 5.15 7.46 7.67
CA ARG A 205 6.47 6.93 7.99
C ARG A 205 6.36 5.78 8.99
N VAL A 206 7.18 4.75 8.80
CA VAL A 206 7.31 3.65 9.76
C VAL A 206 7.89 4.20 11.06
N ASN A 207 7.19 4.02 12.18
CA ASN A 207 7.61 4.52 13.48
C ASN A 207 7.89 3.44 14.52
N SER A 208 7.50 2.20 14.26
CA SER A 208 7.91 1.03 15.04
C SER A 208 7.96 -0.23 14.19
N ILE A 209 8.86 -1.14 14.54
CA ILE A 209 8.96 -2.48 13.95
C ILE A 209 8.85 -3.48 15.10
N PHE A 210 7.90 -4.39 15.00
CA PHE A 210 7.64 -5.41 16.02
C PHE A 210 8.36 -6.70 15.62
N PHE A 211 9.05 -7.32 16.57
CA PHE A 211 9.65 -8.64 16.34
C PHE A 211 8.55 -9.67 16.17
N THR A 212 8.44 -10.25 14.97
CA THR A 212 7.65 -11.45 14.73
C THR A 212 8.40 -12.65 15.31
N ARG A 213 7.67 -13.56 15.98
CA ARG A 213 8.25 -14.75 16.60
C ARG A 213 8.52 -15.85 15.59
#